data_AF-A0A3D5PRZ4-F1
#
_entry.id   AF-A0A3D5PRZ4-F1
#
_cell.length_a   1.000
_cell.length_b   1.000
_cell.length_c   1.000
_cell.angle_alpha   90.00
_cell.angle_beta   90.00
_cell.angle_gamma   90.00
#
_symmetry.space_group_name_H-M   'P 1'
#
loop_
_entity.id
_entity.type
_entity.pdbx_description
1 polymer ?
#
loop_
_entity_poly.entity_id
_entity_poly.type
_entity_poly.pdbx_seq_one_letter_code
_entity_poly.pdbx_strand_id
1 'polypeptide(L)'
;CPASELMVALQCGGSDAWSGVTANPALGYACDLLTMQGATGVLAETPEIYGAEHLLTRRAVDRATGDKLIGLIKWWEDYTAR
;
A
#
# COMPACT_ATOMS: atom_id res chain seq x y z
N CYS A 1 14.25 20.55 -7.77
CA CYS A 1 14.50 19.10 -7.88
C CYS A 1 13.40 18.44 -8.70
N PRO A 2 13.67 17.38 -9.48
CA PRO A 2 12.66 16.64 -10.21
C PRO A 2 11.72 15.87 -9.25
N ALA A 3 10.46 15.64 -9.65
CA ALA A 3 9.50 14.88 -8.86
C ALA A 3 9.95 13.42 -8.61
N SER A 4 10.81 12.87 -9.46
CA SER A 4 11.37 11.53 -9.32
C SER A 4 12.21 11.32 -8.06
N GLU A 5 12.65 12.38 -7.39
CA GLU A 5 13.37 12.30 -6.12
C GLU A 5 12.43 12.17 -4.91
N LEU A 6 11.10 12.26 -5.11
CA LEU A 6 10.13 12.17 -4.03
C LEU A 6 9.85 10.72 -3.63
N MET A 7 9.76 10.51 -2.32
CA MET A 7 9.17 9.32 -1.71
C MET A 7 7.97 9.77 -0.86
N VAL A 8 6.80 9.21 -1.14
CA VAL A 8 5.54 9.60 -0.50
C VAL A 8 4.95 8.40 0.24
N ALA A 9 4.90 8.51 1.56
CA ALA A 9 4.23 7.54 2.41
C ALA A 9 2.72 7.80 2.46
N LEU A 10 1.95 6.72 2.35
CA LEU A 10 0.49 6.73 2.40
C LEU A 10 0.05 6.05 3.70
N GLN A 11 -0.81 6.73 4.46
CA GLN A 11 -1.34 6.22 5.72
C GLN A 11 -2.75 6.76 5.94
N CYS A 12 -3.61 5.94 6.53
CA CYS A 12 -4.91 6.35 7.04
C CYS A 12 -4.79 6.94 8.45
N GLY A 13 -5.74 7.81 8.80
CA GLY A 13 -5.86 8.36 10.16
C GLY A 13 -6.92 7.60 10.96
N GLY A 14 -8.07 8.22 11.19
CA GLY A 14 -9.26 7.53 11.67
C GLY A 14 -10.05 6.97 10.50
N SER A 15 -10.28 5.65 10.49
CA SER A 15 -11.12 5.02 9.47
C SER A 15 -12.56 5.50 9.59
N ASP A 16 -13.18 5.84 8.45
CA ASP A 16 -14.60 6.15 8.37
C ASP A 16 -15.24 5.50 7.12
N ALA A 17 -16.57 5.54 7.06
CA ALA A 17 -17.33 4.95 5.95
C ALA A 17 -17.10 5.66 4.60
N TRP A 18 -16.50 6.85 4.61
CA TRP A 18 -16.30 7.69 3.42
C TRP A 18 -14.88 7.59 2.86
N SER A 19 -13.91 7.16 3.65
CA SER A 19 -12.48 7.15 3.32
C SER A 19 -12.22 6.32 2.07
N GLY A 20 -12.79 5.11 2.02
CA GLY A 20 -12.69 4.19 0.89
C GLY A 20 -13.38 4.66 -0.40
N VAL A 21 -14.24 5.68 -0.34
CA VAL A 21 -14.98 6.21 -1.49
C VAL A 21 -14.59 7.66 -1.86
N THR A 22 -13.82 8.35 -1.02
CA THR A 22 -13.42 9.75 -1.23
C THR A 22 -11.90 9.94 -1.17
N ALA A 23 -11.34 10.05 0.03
CA ALA A 23 -9.94 10.39 0.26
C ALA A 23 -8.98 9.32 -0.29
N ASN A 24 -9.26 8.04 -0.08
CA ASN A 24 -8.36 6.95 -0.50
C ASN A 24 -8.29 6.84 -2.03
N PRO A 25 -9.41 6.89 -2.80
CA PRO A 25 -9.34 6.98 -4.25
C PRO A 25 -8.59 8.21 -4.76
N ALA A 26 -8.82 9.39 -4.16
CA ALA A 26 -8.13 10.62 -4.56
C ALA A 26 -6.61 10.52 -4.32
N LEU A 27 -6.21 9.98 -3.17
CA LEU A 27 -4.81 9.73 -2.84
C LEU A 27 -4.17 8.70 -3.78
N GLY A 28 -4.89 7.63 -4.12
CA GLY A 28 -4.43 6.63 -5.08
C GLY A 28 -4.12 7.25 -6.45
N TYR A 29 -5.03 8.09 -6.96
CA TYR A 29 -4.81 8.80 -8.23
C TYR A 29 -3.62 9.77 -8.17
N ALA A 30 -3.46 10.49 -7.07
CA ALA A 30 -2.28 11.35 -6.86
C ALA A 30 -0.97 10.53 -6.83
N CYS A 31 -0.98 9.35 -6.21
CA CYS A 31 0.17 8.45 -6.18
C CYS A 31 0.52 7.92 -7.59
N ASP A 32 -0.48 7.62 -8.42
CA ASP A 32 -0.26 7.22 -9.81
C ASP A 32 0.38 8.36 -10.62
N LEU A 33 -0.09 9.60 -10.47
CA LEU A 33 0.50 10.79 -11.12
C LEU A 33 1.97 10.99 -10.74
N LEU A 34 2.33 10.75 -9.49
CA LEU A 34 3.70 10.85 -9.01
C LEU A 34 4.57 9.69 -9.52
N THR A 35 4.04 8.46 -9.50
CA THR A 35 4.73 7.26 -10.00
C THR A 35 5.03 7.38 -11.49
N MET A 36 4.11 7.93 -12.29
CA MET A 36 4.33 8.23 -13.71
C MET A 36 5.47 9.22 -13.96
N GLN A 37 5.82 10.05 -12.98
CA GLN A 37 6.95 10.98 -13.03
C GLN A 37 8.24 10.40 -12.42
N GLY A 38 8.25 9.10 -12.09
CA GLY A 38 9.39 8.39 -11.51
C GLY A 38 9.54 8.52 -10.00
N ALA A 39 8.55 9.07 -9.29
CA ALA A 39 8.54 9.10 -7.83
C ALA A 39 8.20 7.72 -7.24
N THR A 40 8.38 7.55 -5.93
CA THR A 40 8.06 6.30 -5.21
C THR A 40 6.91 6.52 -4.23
N GLY A 41 5.84 5.73 -4.35
CA GLY A 41 4.78 5.62 -3.34
C GLY A 41 5.04 4.47 -2.36
N VAL A 42 4.76 4.68 -1.08
CA VAL A 42 4.89 3.67 -0.02
C VAL A 42 3.56 3.50 0.68
N LEU A 43 2.85 2.41 0.40
CA LEU A 43 1.66 2.02 1.15
C LEU A 43 2.09 1.31 2.44
N ALA A 44 1.72 1.87 3.59
CA ALA A 44 2.01 1.30 4.91
C ALA A 44 0.82 0.46 5.44
N GLU A 45 0.79 0.25 6.76
CA GLU A 45 -0.36 -0.32 7.49
C GLU A 45 -0.69 -1.78 7.16
N THR A 46 0.21 -2.70 7.52
CA THR A 46 -0.03 -4.16 7.41
C THR A 46 -1.42 -4.59 7.91
N PRO A 47 -1.96 -4.09 9.04
CA PRO A 47 -3.31 -4.47 9.49
C PRO A 47 -4.43 -3.99 8.56
N GLU A 48 -4.27 -2.87 7.85
CA GLU A 48 -5.31 -2.27 7.00
C GLU A 48 -5.41 -2.93 5.61
N ILE A 49 -4.40 -3.72 5.23
CA ILE A 49 -4.43 -4.55 4.02
C ILE A 49 -4.79 -6.01 4.31
N TYR A 50 -4.99 -6.37 5.58
CA TYR A 50 -5.31 -7.73 5.99
C TYR A 50 -6.69 -8.15 5.46
N GLY A 51 -6.76 -9.28 4.76
CA GLY A 51 -7.93 -9.74 3.99
C GLY A 51 -8.02 -9.18 2.57
N ALA A 52 -7.21 -8.18 2.21
CA ALA A 52 -7.14 -7.58 0.88
C ALA A 52 -5.82 -7.87 0.12
N GLU A 53 -4.94 -8.70 0.67
CA GLU A 53 -3.61 -9.04 0.14
C GLU A 53 -3.70 -9.63 -1.27
N HIS A 54 -4.76 -10.39 -1.53
CA HIS A 54 -5.05 -10.96 -2.84
C HIS A 54 -5.27 -9.88 -3.92
N LEU A 55 -5.71 -8.67 -3.56
CA LEU A 55 -5.80 -7.54 -4.48
C LEU A 55 -4.41 -6.98 -4.83
N LEU A 56 -3.51 -6.95 -3.86
CA LEU A 56 -2.14 -6.42 -4.02
C LEU A 56 -1.22 -7.42 -4.75
N THR A 57 -1.26 -8.70 -4.36
CA THR A 57 -0.45 -9.75 -5.01
C THR A 57 -0.78 -9.92 -6.49
N ARG A 58 -2.05 -9.71 -6.90
CA ARG A 58 -2.43 -9.69 -8.33
C ARG A 58 -1.80 -8.55 -9.13
N ARG A 59 -1.32 -7.50 -8.46
CA ARG A 59 -0.64 -6.33 -9.06
C ARG A 59 0.88 -6.37 -8.86
N ALA A 60 1.42 -7.42 -8.23
CA ALA A 60 2.86 -7.56 -8.05
C ALA A 60 3.57 -7.74 -9.40
N VAL A 61 4.75 -7.17 -9.55
CA VAL A 61 5.56 -7.27 -10.78
C VAL A 61 5.95 -8.71 -11.10
N ASP A 62 6.14 -9.53 -10.07
CA ASP A 62 6.45 -10.95 -10.19
C ASP A 62 5.97 -11.73 -8.96
N ARG A 63 6.03 -13.06 -9.06
CA ARG A 63 5.66 -13.97 -7.98
C ARG A 63 6.53 -13.78 -6.74
N ALA A 64 7.83 -13.56 -6.90
CA ALA A 64 8.74 -13.40 -5.78
C ALA A 64 8.38 -12.18 -4.91
N THR A 65 7.93 -11.09 -5.53
CA THR A 65 7.45 -9.88 -4.87
C THR A 65 6.12 -10.12 -4.16
N GLY A 66 5.18 -10.82 -4.80
CA GLY A 66 3.93 -11.24 -4.16
C GLY A 66 4.14 -12.15 -2.95
N ASP A 67 5.02 -13.14 -3.08
CA ASP A 67 5.34 -14.08 -1.99
C ASP A 67 6.01 -13.36 -0.80
N LYS A 68 6.83 -12.32 -1.05
CA LYS A 68 7.37 -11.45 0.01
C LYS A 68 6.28 -10.74 0.79
N LEU A 69 5.27 -10.16 0.11
CA LEU A 69 4.14 -9.50 0.75
C LEU A 69 3.38 -10.48 1.67
N ILE A 70 3.09 -11.69 1.18
CA ILE A 70 2.42 -12.72 1.98
C ILE A 70 3.28 -13.16 3.17
N GLY A 71 4.61 -13.23 3.00
CA GLY A 71 5.53 -13.50 4.10
C GLY A 71 5.46 -12.46 5.22
N LEU A 72 5.33 -11.17 4.88
CA LEU A 72 5.18 -10.09 5.85
C LEU A 72 3.86 -10.17 6.63
N ILE A 73 2.77 -10.59 5.96
CA ILE A 73 1.47 -10.78 6.60
C ILE A 73 1.54 -11.93 7.61
N LYS A 74 2.10 -13.08 7.22
CA LYS A 74 2.30 -14.22 8.13
C LYS A 74 3.17 -13.88 9.33
N TRP A 75 4.25 -13.14 9.10
CA TRP A 75 5.09 -12.65 10.18
C TRP A 75 4.29 -11.77 11.17
N TRP A 76 3.41 -10.91 10.67
CA TRP A 76 2.57 -10.05 11.50
C TRP A 76 1.49 -10.84 12.25
N GLU A 77 0.86 -11.84 11.63
CA GLU A 77 -0.05 -12.79 12.29
C GLU A 77 0.66 -13.49 13.46
N ASP A 78 1.85 -14.05 13.23
CA ASP A 78 2.66 -14.71 14.26
C ASP A 78 3.08 -13.76 15.38
N TYR A 79 3.35 -12.49 15.05
CA TYR A 79 3.73 -11.46 16.03
C TYR A 79 2.55 -11.09 16.93
N THR A 80 1.35 -10.92 16.36
CA THR A 80 0.14 -10.50 17.10
C THR A 80 -0.52 -11.62 17.89
N ALA A 81 -0.17 -12.88 17.65
CA ALA A 81 -0.64 -14.03 18.42
C ALA A 81 0.11 -14.28 19.75
N ARG A 82 1.17 -13.50 20.05
CA ARG A 82 2.02 -13.63 21.24
C ARG A 82 1.64 -12.61 22.31
#